data_AF-A0A4U6BT39-F1
#
_entry.id   AF-A0A4U6BT39-F1
#
_cell.length_a   1.000
_cell.length_b   1.000
_cell.length_c   1.000
_cell.angle_alpha   90.00
_cell.angle_beta   90.00
_cell.angle_gamma   90.00
#
_symmetry.space_group_name_H-M   'P 1'
#
loop_
_entity.id
_entity.type
_entity.pdbx_description
1 polymer ?
#
loop_
_entity_poly.entity_id
_entity_poly.type
_entity_poly.pdbx_seq_one_letter_code
_entity_poly.pdbx_strand_id
1 'polypeptide(L)'
;MKAAAIGPGAFVAIPKPAPWPNANARLLGIGAGLPVSSLDRLATFSPNDFERFILEWADGYLAKLPIGVADVQQRGGAGDKGRDIVVWLDPSNIQPRRWHLYQCKRYAGRLGSGVAAAEIAKVLYYTERGDYTPPESYWFVTHKGVTGDLQDLLDDPSKLRSFILANWSKHCATKITTDPVALSPELTAHINAFDFSIFKAKQPLQLINEHAQTSYHLAVFGLPLIDRPAPPAPPSTVAPEETRYVTQLYAVIAEKLGVNVASIADFAQSPAMQKLFDRSRITFYSAEGLKELARDQMADATFFDTLLGHFRDGLFHAYTTSGQAGLVRLQSTVLASQSLQLGGHVLDLHATPNDREGVCHHLANDGSIEWCEK
;
A
#
# COMPACT_ATOMS: atom_id res chain seq x y z
N MET A 1 13.36 37.43 -62.46
CA MET A 1 14.24 36.88 -61.40
C MET A 1 14.01 37.66 -60.12
N LYS A 2 13.29 37.09 -59.15
CA LYS A 2 13.30 37.57 -57.75
C LYS A 2 13.91 36.46 -56.92
N ALA A 3 15.11 36.71 -56.39
CA ALA A 3 15.77 35.82 -55.44
C ALA A 3 15.10 35.98 -54.08
N ALA A 4 14.58 34.87 -53.53
CA ALA A 4 14.11 34.82 -52.15
C ALA A 4 15.31 34.55 -51.25
N ALA A 5 15.64 35.51 -50.38
CA ALA A 5 16.63 35.33 -49.34
C ALA A 5 16.03 34.46 -48.21
N ILE A 6 16.67 33.32 -47.94
CA ILE A 6 16.35 32.43 -46.81
C ILE A 6 17.04 33.02 -45.58
N GLY A 7 16.26 33.47 -44.60
CA GLY A 7 16.77 33.96 -43.32
C GLY A 7 17.40 32.83 -42.47
N PRO A 8 18.34 33.15 -41.56
CA PRO A 8 19.02 32.14 -40.77
C PRO A 8 18.03 31.42 -39.84
N GLY A 9 18.01 30.09 -39.89
CA GLY A 9 17.20 29.25 -39.02
C GLY A 9 17.51 29.54 -37.55
N ALA A 10 16.50 29.97 -36.80
CA ALA A 10 16.61 30.17 -35.36
C ALA A 10 16.96 28.83 -34.69
N PHE A 11 18.09 28.78 -33.99
CA PHE A 11 18.45 27.62 -33.17
C PHE A 11 17.43 27.47 -32.05
N VAL A 12 16.64 26.39 -32.09
CA VAL A 12 15.72 26.04 -31.01
C VAL A 12 16.53 25.50 -29.83
N ALA A 13 16.46 26.17 -28.68
CA ALA A 13 17.11 25.71 -27.46
C ALA A 13 16.49 24.37 -27.02
N ILE A 14 17.34 23.39 -26.74
CA ILE A 14 16.90 22.08 -26.24
C ILE A 14 16.29 22.29 -24.84
N PRO A 15 15.03 21.87 -24.60
CA PRO A 15 14.42 22.00 -23.29
C PRO A 15 15.22 21.19 -22.27
N LYS A 16 15.47 21.78 -21.10
CA LYS A 16 16.13 21.08 -20.00
C LYS A 16 15.25 19.91 -19.57
N PRO A 17 15.78 18.67 -19.45
CA PRO A 17 15.00 17.54 -19.01
C PRO A 17 14.48 17.77 -17.58
N ALA A 18 13.26 17.31 -17.31
CA ALA A 18 12.73 17.29 -15.96
C ALA A 18 13.60 16.38 -15.07
N PRO A 19 13.83 16.73 -13.79
CA PRO A 19 14.49 15.84 -12.85
C PRO A 19 13.71 14.52 -12.75
N TRP A 20 14.44 13.41 -12.60
CA TRP A 20 13.83 12.10 -12.46
C TRP A 20 12.93 12.06 -11.22
N PRO A 21 11.69 11.53 -11.35
CA PRO A 21 10.85 11.27 -10.18
C PRO A 21 11.59 10.38 -9.18
N ASN A 22 11.49 10.71 -7.90
CA ASN A 22 12.10 9.96 -6.80
C ASN A 22 13.63 9.79 -6.89
N ALA A 23 14.35 10.78 -7.41
CA ALA A 23 15.81 10.75 -7.54
C ALA A 23 16.54 10.37 -6.23
N ASN A 24 16.03 10.81 -5.07
CA ASN A 24 16.60 10.47 -3.76
C ASN A 24 16.44 8.98 -3.40
N ALA A 25 15.29 8.37 -3.71
CA ALA A 25 15.08 6.93 -3.52
C ALA A 25 15.98 6.09 -4.43
N ARG A 26 16.36 6.64 -5.60
CA ARG A 26 17.31 5.99 -6.53
C ARG A 26 18.74 5.97 -6.02
N LEU A 27 19.14 6.98 -5.23
CA LEU A 27 20.46 7.04 -4.59
C LEU A 27 20.59 6.05 -3.42
N LEU A 28 19.47 5.74 -2.75
CA LEU A 28 19.42 4.76 -1.64
C LEU A 28 19.37 3.29 -2.12
N GLY A 29 19.09 3.04 -3.41
CA GLY A 29 18.88 1.70 -3.97
C GLY A 29 20.13 0.85 -4.23
N ILE A 30 21.32 1.29 -3.78
CA ILE A 30 22.57 0.54 -3.95
C ILE A 30 22.60 -0.62 -2.93
N GLY A 31 21.76 -1.64 -3.14
CA GLY A 31 21.73 -2.86 -2.33
C GLY A 31 20.41 -3.63 -2.40
N ALA A 32 19.27 -2.94 -2.45
CA ALA A 32 17.93 -3.55 -2.40
C ALA A 32 17.11 -3.40 -3.70
N GLY A 33 17.65 -2.72 -4.72
CA GLY A 33 16.93 -2.40 -5.95
C GLY A 33 16.07 -1.14 -5.83
N LEU A 34 15.69 -0.56 -6.97
CA LEU A 34 14.83 0.63 -7.00
C LEU A 34 13.39 0.27 -6.58
N PRO A 35 12.69 1.14 -5.83
CA PRO A 35 11.26 0.97 -5.59
C PRO A 35 10.51 0.88 -6.93
N VAL A 36 9.89 -0.26 -7.19
CA VAL A 36 9.07 -0.49 -8.38
C VAL A 36 7.67 0.05 -8.10
N SER A 37 7.12 0.87 -9.00
CA SER A 37 5.76 1.38 -8.83
C SER A 37 4.75 0.22 -8.79
N SER A 38 3.63 0.38 -8.08
CA SER A 38 2.61 -0.69 -8.00
C SER A 38 2.07 -1.10 -9.37
N LEU A 39 1.95 -0.15 -10.30
CA LEU A 39 1.55 -0.44 -11.69
C LEU A 39 2.60 -1.27 -12.43
N ASP A 40 3.88 -0.91 -12.32
CA ASP A 40 4.96 -1.67 -12.96
C ASP A 40 5.08 -3.06 -12.35
N ARG A 41 4.90 -3.19 -11.03
CA ARG A 41 4.92 -4.48 -10.33
C ARG A 41 3.76 -5.37 -10.78
N LEU A 42 2.52 -4.85 -10.86
CA LEU A 42 1.39 -5.60 -11.39
C LEU A 42 1.62 -6.02 -12.85
N ALA A 43 2.21 -5.14 -13.66
CA ALA A 43 2.49 -5.41 -15.07
C ALA A 43 3.56 -6.51 -15.30
N THR A 44 4.40 -6.81 -14.30
CA THR A 44 5.46 -7.83 -14.38
C THR A 44 5.09 -9.17 -13.75
N PHE A 45 3.91 -9.30 -13.13
CA PHE A 45 3.46 -10.57 -12.55
C PHE A 45 3.55 -11.75 -13.52
N SER A 46 4.04 -12.88 -13.01
CA SER A 46 3.93 -14.16 -13.70
C SER A 46 2.45 -14.59 -13.78
N PRO A 47 2.10 -15.58 -14.63
CA PRO A 47 0.74 -16.13 -14.65
C PRO A 47 0.26 -16.55 -13.25
N ASN A 48 1.11 -17.26 -12.50
CA ASN A 48 0.79 -17.75 -11.16
C ASN A 48 0.63 -16.60 -10.14
N ASP A 49 1.49 -15.58 -10.21
CA ASP A 49 1.41 -14.43 -9.31
C ASP A 49 0.12 -13.63 -9.56
N PHE A 50 -0.25 -13.46 -10.84
CA PHE A 50 -1.49 -12.78 -11.19
C PHE A 50 -2.72 -13.57 -10.73
N GLU A 51 -2.73 -14.90 -10.87
CA GLU A 51 -3.80 -15.74 -10.34
C GLU A 51 -3.92 -15.66 -8.82
N ARG A 52 -2.79 -15.73 -8.09
CA ARG A 52 -2.76 -15.53 -6.64
C ARG A 52 -3.30 -14.15 -6.25
N PHE A 53 -2.83 -13.10 -6.93
CA PHE A 53 -3.28 -11.73 -6.67
C PHE A 53 -4.78 -11.55 -6.89
N ILE A 54 -5.35 -12.18 -7.93
CA ILE A 54 -6.80 -12.14 -8.17
C ILE A 54 -7.57 -12.87 -7.08
N LEU A 55 -7.04 -13.96 -6.53
CA LEU A 55 -7.66 -14.66 -5.40
C LEU A 55 -7.62 -13.82 -4.12
N GLU A 56 -6.48 -13.21 -3.81
CA GLU A 56 -6.33 -12.28 -2.67
C GLU A 56 -7.30 -11.10 -2.79
N TRP A 57 -7.47 -10.55 -3.99
CA TRP A 57 -8.45 -9.49 -4.27
C TRP A 57 -9.90 -9.99 -4.15
N ALA A 58 -10.23 -11.16 -4.69
CA ALA A 58 -11.58 -11.71 -4.64
C ALA A 58 -12.03 -12.03 -3.21
N ASP A 59 -11.16 -12.67 -2.42
CA ASP A 59 -11.42 -12.99 -1.02
C ASP A 59 -11.43 -11.72 -0.15
N GLY A 60 -10.41 -10.88 -0.28
CA GLY A 60 -10.22 -9.74 0.60
C GLY A 60 -11.15 -8.55 0.34
N TYR A 61 -11.56 -8.34 -0.92
CA TYR A 61 -12.34 -7.19 -1.36
C TYR A 61 -13.71 -7.59 -1.93
N LEU A 62 -13.78 -8.48 -2.93
CA LEU A 62 -15.07 -8.80 -3.57
C LEU A 62 -16.07 -9.44 -2.61
N ALA A 63 -15.63 -10.31 -1.70
CA ALA A 63 -16.49 -10.92 -0.69
C ALA A 63 -17.10 -9.92 0.30
N LYS A 64 -16.54 -8.71 0.40
CA LYS A 64 -16.95 -7.66 1.35
C LYS A 64 -17.62 -6.47 0.67
N LEU A 65 -18.04 -6.62 -0.59
CA LEU A 65 -18.68 -5.52 -1.31
C LEU A 65 -19.97 -5.07 -0.60
N PRO A 66 -20.24 -3.75 -0.55
CA PRO A 66 -21.38 -3.18 0.17
C PRO A 66 -22.73 -3.53 -0.46
N ILE A 67 -22.75 -4.10 -1.68
CA ILE A 67 -23.96 -4.51 -2.39
C ILE A 67 -24.63 -5.77 -1.82
N GLY A 68 -24.00 -6.42 -0.83
CA GLY A 68 -24.45 -7.69 -0.29
C GLY A 68 -24.02 -8.85 -1.20
N VAL A 69 -23.01 -9.60 -0.77
CA VAL A 69 -22.48 -10.75 -1.50
C VAL A 69 -22.82 -12.01 -0.72
N ALA A 70 -23.53 -12.93 -1.39
CA ALA A 70 -23.91 -14.20 -0.81
C ALA A 70 -22.77 -15.23 -0.88
N ASP A 71 -22.00 -15.21 -1.98
CA ASP A 71 -20.91 -16.17 -2.22
C ASP A 71 -19.96 -15.67 -3.32
N VAL A 72 -18.68 -16.04 -3.23
CA VAL A 72 -17.65 -15.77 -4.24
C VAL A 72 -17.00 -17.08 -4.65
N GLN A 73 -17.03 -17.39 -5.94
CA GLN A 73 -16.53 -18.65 -6.48
C GLN A 73 -15.46 -18.39 -7.54
N GLN A 74 -14.29 -19.01 -7.37
CA GLN A 74 -13.37 -19.21 -8.48
C GLN A 74 -13.82 -20.41 -9.31
N ARG A 75 -13.86 -20.24 -10.62
CA ARG A 75 -14.05 -21.29 -11.61
C ARG A 75 -12.83 -21.27 -12.53
N GLY A 76 -12.16 -22.40 -12.64
CA GLY A 76 -10.91 -22.54 -13.37
C GLY A 76 -10.77 -23.94 -13.95
N GLY A 77 -10.42 -24.03 -15.23
CA GLY A 77 -10.20 -25.28 -15.97
C GLY A 77 -11.02 -25.45 -17.25
N ALA A 78 -10.90 -26.64 -17.82
CA ALA A 78 -11.67 -27.04 -18.99
C ALA A 78 -13.13 -27.29 -18.58
N GLY A 79 -14.02 -26.34 -18.89
CA GLY A 79 -15.46 -26.47 -18.59
C GLY A 79 -16.11 -25.23 -17.98
N ASP A 80 -15.33 -24.19 -17.69
CA ASP A 80 -15.84 -23.00 -16.98
C ASP A 80 -16.77 -22.14 -17.83
N LYS A 81 -16.79 -22.35 -19.15
CA LYS A 81 -17.61 -21.63 -20.13
C LYS A 81 -17.38 -20.11 -20.09
N GLY A 82 -16.13 -19.71 -19.84
CA GLY A 82 -15.71 -18.31 -19.78
C GLY A 82 -16.07 -17.62 -18.46
N ARG A 83 -15.97 -18.34 -17.33
CA ARG A 83 -16.18 -17.75 -16.01
C ARG A 83 -14.97 -17.98 -15.13
N ASP A 84 -14.31 -16.91 -14.71
CA ASP A 84 -13.14 -17.01 -13.82
C ASP A 84 -13.55 -16.75 -12.36
N ILE A 85 -14.05 -15.56 -12.03
CA ILE A 85 -14.57 -15.24 -10.70
C ILE A 85 -16.05 -14.89 -10.81
N VAL A 86 -16.89 -15.62 -10.09
CA VAL A 86 -18.33 -15.42 -10.00
C VAL A 86 -18.67 -14.89 -8.62
N VAL A 87 -19.32 -13.73 -8.57
CA VAL A 87 -19.82 -13.14 -7.33
C VAL A 87 -21.33 -13.25 -7.33
N TRP A 88 -21.89 -14.09 -6.46
CA TRP A 88 -23.33 -14.25 -6.31
C TRP A 88 -23.88 -13.21 -5.34
N LEU A 89 -24.93 -12.50 -5.76
CA LEU A 89 -25.59 -11.49 -4.93
C LEU A 89 -26.73 -12.10 -4.12
N ASP A 90 -27.43 -13.09 -4.69
CA ASP A 90 -28.53 -13.77 -4.02
C ASP A 90 -28.09 -15.13 -3.44
N PRO A 91 -28.70 -15.59 -2.33
CA PRO A 91 -28.45 -16.92 -1.77
C PRO A 91 -28.84 -18.05 -2.73
N SER A 92 -28.36 -19.26 -2.47
CA SER A 92 -28.49 -20.42 -3.38
C SER A 92 -29.94 -20.91 -3.60
N ASN A 93 -30.88 -20.52 -2.74
CA ASN A 93 -32.28 -20.88 -2.81
C ASN A 93 -33.12 -19.99 -3.74
N ILE A 94 -32.59 -18.86 -4.23
CA ILE A 94 -33.27 -17.96 -5.18
C ILE A 94 -32.98 -18.42 -6.61
N GLN A 95 -33.99 -18.38 -7.50
CA GLN A 95 -33.84 -18.72 -8.92
C GLN A 95 -34.65 -17.75 -9.80
N PRO A 96 -34.05 -17.08 -10.80
CA PRO A 96 -32.62 -17.06 -11.10
C PRO A 96 -31.83 -16.24 -10.07
N ARG A 97 -30.61 -16.68 -9.72
CA ARG A 97 -29.70 -15.90 -8.87
C ARG A 97 -29.08 -14.76 -9.66
N ARG A 98 -29.00 -13.56 -9.06
CA ARG A 98 -28.25 -12.43 -9.60
C ARG A 98 -26.77 -12.59 -9.28
N TRP A 99 -25.92 -12.20 -10.23
CA TRP A 99 -24.47 -12.41 -10.12
C TRP A 99 -23.66 -11.45 -10.99
N HIS A 100 -22.42 -11.24 -10.59
CA HIS A 100 -21.41 -10.55 -11.37
C HIS A 100 -20.34 -11.52 -11.86
N LEU A 101 -19.81 -11.25 -13.04
CA LEU A 101 -18.75 -12.00 -13.66
C LEU A 101 -17.49 -11.15 -13.78
N TYR A 102 -16.38 -11.64 -13.26
CA TYR A 102 -15.06 -11.04 -13.47
C TYR A 102 -14.21 -12.03 -14.25
N GLN A 103 -13.92 -11.70 -15.51
CA GLN A 103 -12.99 -12.44 -16.37
C GLN A 103 -11.58 -11.89 -16.13
N CYS A 104 -10.76 -12.67 -15.44
CA CYS A 104 -9.46 -12.31 -14.93
C CYS A 104 -8.36 -13.02 -15.73
N LYS A 105 -7.65 -12.29 -16.58
CA LYS A 105 -6.65 -12.91 -17.46
C LYS A 105 -5.39 -12.07 -17.66
N ARG A 106 -4.25 -12.74 -17.56
CA ARG A 106 -2.94 -12.18 -17.90
C ARG A 106 -2.68 -12.35 -19.40
N TYR A 107 -2.83 -11.26 -20.15
CA TYR A 107 -2.43 -11.19 -21.56
C TYR A 107 -0.97 -10.74 -21.68
N ALA A 108 -0.35 -10.86 -22.87
CA ALA A 108 1.01 -10.35 -23.07
C ALA A 108 1.07 -8.80 -23.01
N GLY A 109 0.02 -8.15 -23.52
CA GLY A 109 -0.14 -6.70 -23.57
C GLY A 109 -1.48 -6.24 -23.01
N ARG A 110 -1.89 -5.02 -23.39
CA ARG A 110 -3.22 -4.50 -23.12
C ARG A 110 -4.26 -5.34 -23.88
N LEU A 111 -5.41 -5.57 -23.27
CA LEU A 111 -6.49 -6.32 -23.92
C LEU A 111 -7.08 -5.51 -25.07
N GLY A 112 -7.00 -6.07 -26.29
CA GLY A 112 -7.54 -5.46 -27.50
C GLY A 112 -8.93 -5.98 -27.87
N SER A 113 -9.61 -5.25 -28.76
CA SER A 113 -11.02 -5.49 -29.10
C SER A 113 -11.31 -6.88 -29.68
N GLY A 114 -10.40 -7.44 -30.48
CA GLY A 114 -10.59 -8.79 -31.06
C GLY A 114 -10.54 -9.90 -30.01
N VAL A 115 -9.67 -9.79 -29.01
CA VAL A 115 -9.59 -10.79 -27.92
C VAL A 115 -10.77 -10.62 -26.97
N ALA A 116 -11.15 -9.38 -26.65
CA ALA A 116 -12.34 -9.11 -25.84
C ALA A 116 -13.62 -9.62 -26.52
N ALA A 117 -13.74 -9.46 -27.84
CA ALA A 117 -14.87 -9.98 -28.61
C ALA A 117 -15.04 -11.50 -28.47
N ALA A 118 -13.92 -12.25 -28.46
CA ALA A 118 -13.96 -13.69 -28.24
C ALA A 118 -14.51 -14.07 -26.86
N GLU A 119 -14.14 -13.33 -25.80
CA GLU A 119 -14.66 -13.58 -24.45
C GLU A 119 -16.14 -13.15 -24.32
N ILE A 120 -16.54 -12.03 -24.92
CA ILE A 120 -17.96 -11.61 -25.00
C ILE A 120 -18.81 -12.66 -25.73
N ALA A 121 -18.30 -13.19 -26.84
CA ALA A 121 -19.00 -14.17 -27.64
C ALA A 121 -19.29 -15.47 -26.87
N LYS A 122 -18.42 -15.87 -25.94
CA LYS A 122 -18.69 -16.99 -25.03
C LYS A 122 -19.90 -16.72 -24.16
N VAL A 123 -19.97 -15.53 -23.55
CA VAL A 123 -21.13 -15.14 -22.72
C VAL A 123 -22.41 -15.16 -23.53
N LEU A 124 -22.40 -14.56 -24.72
CA LEU A 124 -23.56 -14.51 -25.61
C LEU A 124 -24.01 -15.91 -26.02
N TYR A 125 -23.08 -16.78 -26.39
CA TYR A 125 -23.37 -18.16 -26.81
C TYR A 125 -23.92 -19.03 -25.68
N TYR A 126 -23.29 -19.01 -24.49
CA TYR A 126 -23.72 -19.85 -23.37
C TYR A 126 -25.00 -19.33 -22.68
N THR A 127 -25.28 -18.04 -22.77
CA THR A 127 -26.57 -17.49 -22.32
C THR A 127 -27.70 -17.80 -23.30
N GLU A 128 -27.44 -17.79 -24.61
CA GLU A 128 -28.42 -18.21 -25.63
C GLU A 128 -28.82 -19.69 -25.46
N ARG A 129 -27.83 -20.55 -25.24
CA ARG A 129 -28.04 -21.99 -24.95
C ARG A 129 -28.72 -22.28 -23.62
N GLY A 130 -28.85 -21.29 -22.74
CA GLY A 130 -29.39 -21.46 -21.39
C GLY A 130 -28.46 -22.20 -20.41
N ASP A 131 -27.16 -22.28 -20.70
CA ASP A 131 -26.17 -22.89 -19.80
C ASP A 131 -26.00 -22.09 -18.49
N TYR A 132 -26.27 -20.79 -18.53
CA TYR A 132 -26.39 -19.89 -17.38
C TYR A 132 -27.17 -18.61 -17.73
N THR A 133 -27.68 -17.91 -16.72
CA THR A 133 -28.37 -16.62 -16.88
C THR A 133 -27.38 -15.50 -17.18
N PRO A 134 -27.76 -14.44 -17.92
CA PRO A 134 -26.90 -13.27 -18.09
C PRO A 134 -26.50 -12.66 -16.73
N PRO A 135 -25.21 -12.31 -16.52
CA PRO A 135 -24.80 -11.62 -15.30
C PRO A 135 -25.29 -10.16 -15.29
N GLU A 136 -25.50 -9.57 -14.10
CA GLU A 136 -25.84 -8.15 -13.97
C GLU A 136 -24.67 -7.24 -14.37
N SER A 137 -23.44 -7.71 -14.17
CA SER A 137 -22.25 -7.02 -14.66
C SER A 137 -21.16 -8.00 -15.07
N TYR A 138 -20.41 -7.63 -16.11
CA TYR A 138 -19.26 -8.34 -16.61
C TYR A 138 -18.04 -7.43 -16.57
N TRP A 139 -16.94 -7.87 -15.97
CA TRP A 139 -15.72 -7.11 -15.84
C TRP A 139 -14.53 -7.82 -16.46
N PHE A 140 -13.88 -7.17 -17.41
CA PHE A 140 -12.53 -7.52 -17.83
C PHE A 140 -11.53 -7.06 -16.78
N VAL A 141 -10.79 -7.99 -16.18
CA VAL A 141 -9.75 -7.71 -15.18
C VAL A 141 -8.42 -8.21 -15.73
N THR A 142 -7.49 -7.29 -15.96
CA THR A 142 -6.20 -7.60 -16.58
C THR A 142 -5.08 -6.79 -15.94
N HIS A 143 -3.87 -7.33 -15.93
CA HIS A 143 -2.70 -6.66 -15.34
C HIS A 143 -2.24 -5.36 -16.04
N LYS A 144 -2.58 -5.16 -17.33
CA LYS A 144 -2.16 -4.00 -18.15
C LYS A 144 -3.32 -3.13 -18.63
N GLY A 145 -4.56 -3.50 -18.30
CA GLY A 145 -5.77 -2.81 -18.75
C GLY A 145 -6.11 -3.09 -20.22
N VAL A 146 -7.00 -2.27 -20.77
CA VAL A 146 -7.54 -2.38 -22.14
C VAL A 146 -6.92 -1.35 -23.08
N THR A 147 -6.97 -1.60 -24.39
CA THR A 147 -6.62 -0.59 -25.42
C THR A 147 -7.67 0.53 -25.47
N GLY A 148 -7.29 1.72 -25.96
CA GLY A 148 -8.23 2.84 -26.14
C GLY A 148 -9.43 2.45 -27.00
N ASP A 149 -9.18 1.83 -28.16
CA ASP A 149 -10.25 1.35 -29.06
C ASP A 149 -11.24 0.38 -28.41
N LEU A 150 -10.78 -0.43 -27.43
CA LEU A 150 -11.68 -1.31 -26.70
C LEU A 150 -12.46 -0.52 -25.65
N GLN A 151 -11.84 0.43 -24.97
CA GLN A 151 -12.53 1.30 -24.02
C GLN A 151 -13.64 2.09 -24.72
N ASP A 152 -13.37 2.68 -25.88
CA ASP A 152 -14.36 3.42 -26.68
C ASP A 152 -15.54 2.53 -27.10
N LEU A 153 -15.31 1.24 -27.36
CA LEU A 153 -16.37 0.27 -27.62
C LEU A 153 -17.17 -0.05 -26.36
N LEU A 154 -16.52 -0.27 -25.21
CA LEU A 154 -17.19 -0.55 -23.94
C LEU A 154 -18.05 0.63 -23.46
N ASP A 155 -17.63 1.86 -23.77
CA ASP A 155 -18.37 3.08 -23.43
C ASP A 155 -19.59 3.31 -24.35
N ASP A 156 -19.67 2.62 -25.49
CA ASP A 156 -20.80 2.67 -26.44
C ASP A 156 -21.37 1.26 -26.73
N PRO A 157 -22.34 0.79 -25.92
CA PRO A 157 -22.92 -0.54 -26.05
C PRO A 157 -23.50 -0.86 -27.44
N SER A 158 -23.98 0.16 -28.16
CA SER A 158 -24.54 0.00 -29.51
C SER A 158 -23.44 -0.26 -30.54
N LYS A 159 -22.32 0.46 -30.44
CA LYS A 159 -21.13 0.19 -31.26
C LYS A 159 -20.51 -1.16 -30.93
N LEU A 160 -20.44 -1.54 -29.66
CA LEU A 160 -19.92 -2.85 -29.26
C LEU A 160 -20.73 -3.99 -29.88
N ARG A 161 -22.06 -3.93 -29.79
CA ARG A 161 -22.95 -4.91 -30.44
C ARG A 161 -22.69 -5.00 -31.94
N SER A 162 -22.64 -3.85 -32.61
CA SER A 162 -22.39 -3.77 -34.06
C SER A 162 -21.02 -4.35 -34.43
N PHE A 163 -20.00 -4.07 -33.61
CA PHE A 163 -18.65 -4.59 -33.77
C PHE A 163 -18.61 -6.12 -33.66
N ILE A 164 -19.31 -6.70 -32.66
CA ILE A 164 -19.40 -8.15 -32.47
C ILE A 164 -20.07 -8.83 -33.67
N LEU A 165 -21.22 -8.32 -34.12
CA LEU A 165 -21.94 -8.89 -35.27
C LEU A 165 -21.11 -8.83 -36.55
N ALA A 166 -20.49 -7.67 -36.84
CA ALA A 166 -19.70 -7.48 -38.04
C ALA A 166 -18.40 -8.31 -38.07
N ASN A 167 -17.81 -8.60 -36.90
CA ASN A 167 -16.53 -9.29 -36.80
C ASN A 167 -16.63 -10.71 -36.21
N TRP A 168 -17.83 -11.28 -36.15
CA TRP A 168 -18.05 -12.59 -35.53
C TRP A 168 -17.21 -13.70 -36.14
N SER A 169 -17.22 -13.82 -37.48
CA SER A 169 -16.46 -14.84 -38.21
C SER A 169 -14.95 -14.72 -37.99
N LYS A 170 -14.45 -13.49 -37.82
CA LYS A 170 -13.02 -13.19 -37.67
C LYS A 170 -12.51 -13.40 -36.25
N HIS A 171 -13.28 -13.00 -35.24
CA HIS A 171 -12.80 -12.92 -33.85
C HIS A 171 -13.49 -13.90 -32.90
N CYS A 172 -14.72 -14.34 -33.21
CA CYS A 172 -15.57 -15.06 -32.26
C CYS A 172 -15.71 -16.54 -32.62
N ALA A 173 -16.08 -16.86 -33.86
CA ALA A 173 -16.57 -18.18 -34.27
C ALA A 173 -15.67 -19.36 -33.82
N THR A 174 -14.34 -19.22 -33.92
CA THR A 174 -13.35 -20.26 -33.63
C THR A 174 -12.80 -20.23 -32.20
N LYS A 175 -13.32 -19.35 -31.33
CA LYS A 175 -12.78 -19.09 -29.98
C LYS A 175 -13.75 -19.41 -28.84
N ILE A 176 -14.93 -19.96 -29.15
CA ILE A 176 -15.98 -20.30 -28.18
C ILE A 176 -15.92 -21.77 -27.77
N THR A 177 -15.93 -22.66 -28.77
CA THR A 177 -15.86 -24.13 -28.64
C THR A 177 -14.80 -24.70 -29.57
N THR A 178 -14.56 -26.01 -29.50
CA THR A 178 -13.68 -26.73 -30.45
C THR A 178 -14.19 -26.58 -31.88
N ASP A 179 -15.49 -26.73 -32.08
CA ASP A 179 -16.13 -26.54 -33.38
C ASP A 179 -16.52 -25.07 -33.59
N PRO A 180 -16.34 -24.52 -34.82
CA PRO A 180 -16.71 -23.14 -35.10
C PRO A 180 -18.20 -22.87 -34.94
N VAL A 181 -18.54 -21.80 -34.22
CA VAL A 181 -19.93 -21.35 -34.02
C VAL A 181 -20.28 -20.28 -35.05
N ALA A 182 -21.16 -20.61 -36.00
CA ALA A 182 -21.71 -19.64 -36.96
C ALA A 182 -22.79 -18.76 -36.32
N LEU A 183 -23.02 -17.57 -36.88
CA LEU A 183 -24.16 -16.73 -36.52
C LEU A 183 -25.44 -17.36 -37.07
N SER A 184 -26.13 -18.15 -36.25
CA SER A 184 -27.48 -18.59 -36.56
C SER A 184 -28.49 -17.44 -36.41
N PRO A 185 -29.69 -17.56 -36.98
CA PRO A 185 -30.77 -16.60 -36.76
C PRO A 185 -31.12 -16.42 -35.27
N GLU A 186 -31.11 -17.50 -34.50
CA GLU A 186 -31.42 -17.51 -33.06
C GLU A 186 -30.35 -16.76 -32.27
N LEU A 187 -29.07 -17.07 -32.51
CA LEU A 187 -27.96 -16.37 -31.85
C LEU A 187 -27.94 -14.89 -32.23
N THR A 188 -28.25 -14.56 -33.48
CA THR A 188 -28.34 -13.17 -33.94
C THR A 188 -29.49 -12.42 -33.25
N ALA A 189 -30.65 -13.06 -33.07
CA ALA A 189 -31.77 -12.49 -32.33
C ALA A 189 -31.40 -12.27 -30.85
N HIS A 190 -30.74 -13.25 -30.23
CA HIS A 190 -30.25 -13.14 -28.85
C HIS A 190 -29.26 -11.97 -28.68
N ILE A 191 -28.25 -11.87 -29.56
CA ILE A 191 -27.28 -10.77 -29.54
C ILE A 191 -27.97 -9.41 -29.69
N ASN A 192 -28.99 -9.29 -30.54
CA ASN A 192 -29.71 -8.03 -30.70
C ASN A 192 -30.55 -7.65 -29.48
N ALA A 193 -31.07 -8.63 -28.74
CA ALA A 193 -31.83 -8.43 -27.51
C ALA A 193 -30.94 -8.26 -26.25
N PHE A 194 -29.69 -8.70 -26.30
CA PHE A 194 -28.79 -8.70 -25.15
C PHE A 194 -28.40 -7.27 -24.73
N ASP A 195 -28.30 -7.04 -23.42
CA ASP A 195 -27.81 -5.79 -22.85
C ASP A 195 -26.28 -5.75 -22.86
N PHE A 196 -25.70 -4.93 -23.72
CA PHE A 196 -24.26 -4.76 -23.83
C PHE A 196 -23.67 -3.79 -22.79
N SER A 197 -24.50 -3.06 -22.04
CA SER A 197 -24.02 -2.12 -21.01
C SER A 197 -23.41 -2.81 -19.80
N ILE A 198 -23.61 -4.14 -19.67
CA ILE A 198 -23.04 -4.95 -18.60
C ILE A 198 -21.52 -5.10 -18.74
N PHE A 199 -20.97 -5.01 -19.97
CA PHE A 199 -19.55 -5.25 -20.24
C PHE A 199 -18.71 -4.02 -19.88
N LYS A 200 -17.80 -4.21 -18.93
CA LYS A 200 -16.95 -3.15 -18.38
C LYS A 200 -15.51 -3.63 -18.27
N ALA A 201 -14.57 -2.69 -18.19
CA ALA A 201 -13.17 -2.99 -17.93
C ALA A 201 -12.75 -2.40 -16.58
N LYS A 202 -12.03 -3.20 -15.78
CA LYS A 202 -11.40 -2.73 -14.56
C LYS A 202 -9.99 -2.27 -14.87
N GLN A 203 -9.73 -0.98 -14.64
CA GLN A 203 -8.40 -0.41 -14.89
C GLN A 203 -7.40 -0.90 -13.83
N PRO A 204 -6.12 -1.14 -14.19
CA PRO A 204 -5.12 -1.67 -13.26
C PRO A 204 -4.98 -0.85 -11.97
N LEU A 205 -5.04 0.48 -12.06
CA LEU A 205 -4.97 1.35 -10.89
C LEU A 205 -6.17 1.16 -9.95
N GLN A 206 -7.38 1.02 -10.52
CA GLN A 206 -8.56 0.72 -9.73
C GLN A 206 -8.42 -0.63 -9.02
N LEU A 207 -7.93 -1.66 -9.72
CA LEU A 207 -7.69 -2.97 -9.16
C LEU A 207 -6.66 -2.92 -8.00
N ILE A 208 -5.59 -2.14 -8.14
CA ILE A 208 -4.59 -1.93 -7.07
C ILE A 208 -5.22 -1.24 -5.87
N ASN A 209 -6.05 -0.21 -6.07
CA ASN A 209 -6.72 0.51 -4.99
C ASN A 209 -7.76 -0.34 -4.26
N GLU A 210 -8.44 -1.24 -4.97
CA GLU A 210 -9.34 -2.22 -4.36
C GLU A 210 -8.54 -3.27 -3.57
N HIS A 211 -7.42 -3.76 -4.12
CA HIS A 211 -6.52 -4.64 -3.39
C HIS A 211 -5.92 -3.96 -2.15
N ALA A 212 -5.70 -2.64 -2.16
CA ALA A 212 -5.18 -1.87 -1.02
C ALA A 212 -6.07 -1.89 0.22
N GLN A 213 -7.34 -2.24 0.06
CA GLN A 213 -8.29 -2.40 1.16
C GLN A 213 -8.23 -3.81 1.78
N THR A 214 -7.39 -4.71 1.26
CA THR A 214 -7.20 -6.05 1.80
C THR A 214 -5.98 -6.11 2.72
N SER A 215 -5.97 -7.09 3.62
CA SER A 215 -4.81 -7.39 4.47
C SER A 215 -3.59 -7.89 3.69
N TYR A 216 -3.75 -8.28 2.41
CA TYR A 216 -2.69 -8.84 1.57
C TYR A 216 -1.84 -7.77 0.89
N HIS A 217 -2.33 -6.54 0.77
CA HIS A 217 -1.69 -5.51 -0.05
C HIS A 217 -0.24 -5.21 0.34
N LEU A 218 0.03 -5.09 1.65
CA LEU A 218 1.35 -4.74 2.15
C LEU A 218 2.39 -5.82 1.80
N ALA A 219 2.00 -7.10 1.80
CA ALA A 219 2.89 -8.19 1.42
C ALA A 219 3.24 -8.14 -0.08
N VAL A 220 2.30 -7.70 -0.92
CA VAL A 220 2.46 -7.67 -2.38
C VAL A 220 3.18 -6.41 -2.87
N PHE A 221 2.87 -5.23 -2.31
CA PHE A 221 3.38 -3.94 -2.81
C PHE A 221 4.38 -3.26 -1.85
N GLY A 222 4.53 -3.77 -0.63
CA GLY A 222 5.36 -3.16 0.40
C GLY A 222 4.70 -1.97 1.09
N LEU A 223 5.35 -1.47 2.13
CA LEU A 223 4.96 -0.19 2.75
C LEU A 223 5.33 0.96 1.80
N PRO A 224 4.47 1.98 1.67
CA PRO A 224 4.87 3.24 1.06
C PRO A 224 6.14 3.77 1.74
N LEU A 225 6.98 4.52 1.01
CA LEU A 225 8.00 5.33 1.66
C LEU A 225 7.29 6.34 2.55
N ILE A 226 7.31 6.10 3.86
CA ILE A 226 6.73 7.00 4.85
C ILE A 226 7.75 8.10 5.11
N ASP A 227 7.53 9.28 4.52
CA ASP A 227 8.22 10.50 4.90
C ASP A 227 7.68 10.95 6.26
N ARG A 228 8.43 10.63 7.31
CA ARG A 228 8.09 11.03 8.67
C ARG A 228 8.19 12.56 8.79
N PRO A 229 7.15 13.25 9.29
CA PRO A 229 7.26 14.68 9.57
C PRO A 229 8.35 14.96 10.60
N ALA A 230 8.90 16.17 10.60
CA ALA A 230 9.87 16.56 11.60
C ALA A 230 9.28 16.35 13.02
N PRO A 231 10.08 15.85 13.99
CA PRO A 231 9.62 15.70 15.36
C PRO A 231 8.97 16.96 15.92
N PRO A 232 7.90 16.84 16.73
CA PRO A 232 7.34 17.98 17.42
C PRO A 232 8.42 18.62 18.31
N ALA A 233 8.44 19.96 18.35
CA ALA A 233 9.28 20.66 19.29
C ALA A 233 8.72 20.48 20.71
N PRO A 234 9.56 20.31 21.74
CA PRO A 234 9.09 20.27 23.12
C PRO A 234 8.32 21.55 23.47
N PRO A 235 7.19 21.46 24.20
CA PRO A 235 6.46 22.62 24.68
C PRO A 235 7.33 23.48 25.60
N SER A 236 7.04 24.78 25.69
CA SER A 236 7.82 25.71 26.53
C SER A 236 7.78 25.33 28.02
N THR A 237 6.71 24.67 28.46
CA THR A 237 6.54 24.12 29.81
C THR A 237 6.51 22.59 29.78
N VAL A 238 6.90 21.96 30.88
CA VAL A 238 6.82 20.51 31.04
C VAL A 238 5.36 20.05 30.96
N ALA A 239 5.07 19.11 30.06
CA ALA A 239 3.74 18.56 29.87
C ALA A 239 3.44 17.39 30.84
N PRO A 240 2.15 17.08 31.12
CA PRO A 240 1.78 15.96 31.98
C PRO A 240 2.37 14.61 31.51
N GLU A 241 2.41 14.40 30.19
CA GLU A 241 2.94 13.19 29.56
C GLU A 241 4.44 12.99 29.74
N GLU A 242 5.19 14.00 30.16
CA GLU A 242 6.65 13.94 30.29
C GLU A 242 7.13 14.08 31.76
N THR A 243 6.17 14.19 32.70
CA THR A 243 6.43 14.59 34.09
C THR A 243 7.29 13.59 34.86
N ARG A 244 7.07 12.28 34.68
CA ARG A 244 7.78 11.27 35.46
C ARG A 244 9.24 11.17 35.05
N TYR A 245 9.51 11.18 33.75
CA TYR A 245 10.88 11.20 33.25
C TYR A 245 11.61 12.50 33.63
N VAL A 246 10.94 13.67 33.55
CA VAL A 246 11.52 14.95 33.97
C VAL A 246 11.88 14.95 35.45
N THR A 247 11.03 14.35 36.29
CA THR A 247 11.32 14.21 37.73
C THR A 247 12.57 13.37 37.96
N GLN A 248 12.74 12.27 37.22
CA GLN A 248 13.99 11.50 37.28
C GLN A 248 15.20 12.31 36.80
N LEU A 249 15.03 13.13 35.76
CA LEU A 249 16.11 13.96 35.24
C LEU A 249 16.53 15.04 36.25
N TYR A 250 15.59 15.63 36.99
CA TYR A 250 15.90 16.51 38.11
C TYR A 250 16.66 15.79 39.22
N ALA A 251 16.31 14.54 39.55
CA ALA A 251 17.07 13.74 40.51
C ALA A 251 18.52 13.49 40.04
N VAL A 252 18.72 13.16 38.77
CA VAL A 252 20.05 12.97 38.17
C VAL A 252 20.88 14.26 38.26
N ILE A 253 20.28 15.41 37.96
CA ILE A 253 20.96 16.72 38.03
C ILE A 253 21.26 17.09 39.48
N ALA A 254 20.31 16.85 40.40
CA ALA A 254 20.46 17.10 41.82
C ALA A 254 21.63 16.29 42.42
N GLU A 255 21.69 15.00 42.11
CA GLU A 255 22.79 14.11 42.52
C GLU A 255 24.14 14.62 41.98
N LYS A 256 24.18 15.05 40.71
CA LYS A 256 25.42 15.54 40.10
C LYS A 256 25.92 16.85 40.70
N LEU A 257 25.02 17.77 41.02
CA LEU A 257 25.35 19.10 41.54
C LEU A 257 25.46 19.14 43.06
N GLY A 258 24.93 18.13 43.77
CA GLY A 258 24.85 18.12 45.23
C GLY A 258 23.87 19.19 45.77
N VAL A 259 22.89 19.60 44.97
CA VAL A 259 21.86 20.59 45.34
C VAL A 259 20.48 20.03 45.10
N ASN A 260 19.48 20.53 45.83
CA ASN A 260 18.09 20.19 45.55
C ASN A 260 17.63 20.85 44.24
N VAL A 261 16.99 20.09 43.35
CA VAL A 261 16.48 20.58 42.05
C VAL A 261 14.98 20.28 41.96
N ALA A 262 14.17 21.32 41.91
CA ALA A 262 12.71 21.25 41.73
C ALA A 262 12.25 21.96 40.45
N SER A 263 13.11 22.77 39.84
CA SER A 263 12.80 23.57 38.68
C SER A 263 14.03 23.82 37.80
N ILE A 264 13.79 24.28 36.57
CA ILE A 264 14.85 24.64 35.61
C ILE A 264 15.76 25.77 36.16
N ALA A 265 15.23 26.63 37.03
CA ALA A 265 15.99 27.73 37.62
C ALA A 265 17.13 27.23 38.54
N ASP A 266 16.97 26.06 39.16
CA ASP A 266 17.88 25.56 40.20
C ASP A 266 19.25 25.13 39.63
N PHE A 267 19.31 24.80 38.34
CA PHE A 267 20.55 24.47 37.63
C PHE A 267 20.88 25.48 36.53
N ALA A 268 20.31 26.69 36.59
CA ALA A 268 20.51 27.71 35.56
C ALA A 268 21.98 28.16 35.41
N GLN A 269 22.77 28.01 36.47
CA GLN A 269 24.20 28.34 36.50
C GLN A 269 25.09 27.23 35.91
N SER A 270 24.51 26.08 35.51
CA SER A 270 25.23 24.96 34.91
C SER A 270 24.83 24.76 33.44
N PRO A 271 25.58 25.35 32.48
CA PRO A 271 25.30 25.19 31.06
C PRO A 271 25.31 23.73 30.60
N ALA A 272 26.06 22.86 31.27
CA ALA A 272 26.11 21.43 30.95
C ALA A 272 24.79 20.73 31.32
N MET A 273 24.20 21.04 32.48
CA MET A 273 22.94 20.44 32.92
C MET A 273 21.74 21.01 32.16
N GLN A 274 21.78 22.29 31.81
CA GLN A 274 20.79 22.88 30.88
C GLN A 274 20.81 22.17 29.53
N LYS A 275 21.98 22.00 28.91
CA LYS A 275 22.10 21.27 27.63
C LYS A 275 21.59 19.85 27.71
N LEU A 276 21.88 19.14 28.81
CA LEU A 276 21.35 17.79 29.03
C LEU A 276 19.83 17.81 29.11
N PHE A 277 19.25 18.73 29.89
CA PHE A 277 17.81 18.86 30.05
C PHE A 277 17.10 19.16 28.72
N ASP A 278 17.57 20.17 27.98
CA ASP A 278 16.99 20.56 26.70
C ASP A 278 17.10 19.42 25.66
N ARG A 279 18.26 18.76 25.63
CA ARG A 279 18.51 17.59 24.76
C ARG A 279 17.54 16.46 25.07
N SER A 280 17.37 16.10 26.34
CA SER A 280 16.47 15.01 26.76
C SER A 280 15.02 15.29 26.42
N ARG A 281 14.58 16.55 26.48
CA ARG A 281 13.25 16.95 26.02
C ARG A 281 13.12 16.78 24.50
N ILE A 282 14.09 17.26 23.73
CA ILE A 282 14.09 17.11 22.27
C ILE A 282 13.99 15.64 21.85
N THR A 283 14.72 14.74 22.52
CA THR A 283 14.70 13.32 22.18
C THR A 283 13.43 12.61 22.63
N PHE A 284 12.86 12.98 23.79
CA PHE A 284 11.55 12.47 24.22
C PHE A 284 10.47 12.75 23.16
N TYR A 285 10.35 14.00 22.69
CA TYR A 285 9.37 14.34 21.65
C TYR A 285 9.73 13.77 20.27
N SER A 286 11.01 13.51 20.00
CA SER A 286 11.42 12.68 18.87
C SER A 286 10.76 11.29 18.97
N ALA A 287 10.90 10.59 20.10
CA ALA A 287 10.28 9.29 20.27
C ALA A 287 8.73 9.33 20.26
N GLU A 288 8.08 10.37 20.79
CA GLU A 288 6.63 10.55 20.62
C GLU A 288 6.23 10.66 19.13
N GLY A 289 7.01 11.38 18.31
CA GLY A 289 6.77 11.41 16.87
C GLY A 289 6.95 10.06 16.17
N LEU A 290 7.78 9.15 16.72
CA LEU A 290 7.91 7.78 16.21
C LEU A 290 6.70 6.92 16.61
N LYS A 291 6.16 7.14 17.80
CA LYS A 291 4.93 6.51 18.30
C LYS A 291 3.70 6.96 17.51
N GLU A 292 3.61 8.23 17.15
CA GLU A 292 2.56 8.76 16.26
C GLU A 292 2.63 8.13 14.88
N LEU A 293 3.83 7.97 14.30
CA LEU A 293 4.01 7.26 13.02
C LEU A 293 3.49 5.81 13.07
N ALA A 294 3.79 5.09 14.15
CA ALA A 294 3.28 3.72 14.34
C ALA A 294 1.74 3.69 14.39
N ARG A 295 1.13 4.59 15.17
CA ARG A 295 -0.33 4.67 15.31
C ARG A 295 -1.04 5.11 14.04
N ASP A 296 -0.58 6.20 13.43
CA ASP A 296 -1.35 6.93 12.41
C ASP A 296 -1.01 6.46 10.99
N GLN A 297 0.25 6.15 10.71
CA GLN A 297 0.70 5.78 9.36
C GLN A 297 0.83 4.28 9.16
N MET A 298 1.16 3.53 10.23
CA MET A 298 1.22 2.06 10.19
C MET A 298 -0.04 1.38 10.74
N ALA A 299 -1.00 2.18 11.22
CA ALA A 299 -2.29 1.74 11.76
C ALA A 299 -2.18 0.74 12.93
N ASP A 300 -1.05 0.72 13.64
CA ASP A 300 -0.80 -0.19 14.76
C ASP A 300 0.15 0.45 15.79
N ALA A 301 -0.43 0.91 16.90
CA ALA A 301 0.32 1.50 18.01
C ALA A 301 1.20 0.47 18.73
N THR A 302 0.91 -0.84 18.62
CA THR A 302 1.65 -1.88 19.32
C THR A 302 3.09 -2.00 18.84
N PHE A 303 3.39 -1.55 17.62
CA PHE A 303 4.77 -1.51 17.10
C PHE A 303 5.70 -0.62 17.92
N PHE A 304 5.19 0.45 18.53
CA PHE A 304 5.99 1.25 19.44
C PHE A 304 6.20 0.55 20.78
N ASP A 305 5.17 -0.13 21.29
CA ASP A 305 5.28 -0.91 22.54
C ASP A 305 6.25 -2.08 22.41
N THR A 306 6.26 -2.77 21.26
CA THR A 306 7.26 -3.83 20.98
C THR A 306 8.67 -3.27 20.90
N LEU A 307 8.82 -2.05 20.35
CA LEU A 307 10.10 -1.35 20.34
C LEU A 307 10.56 -1.05 21.76
N LEU A 308 9.70 -0.50 22.62
CA LEU A 308 10.02 -0.26 24.03
C LEU A 308 10.46 -1.56 24.72
N GLY A 309 9.78 -2.68 24.48
CA GLY A 309 10.17 -4.00 24.98
C GLY A 309 11.57 -4.42 24.54
N HIS A 310 11.90 -4.27 23.25
CA HIS A 310 13.24 -4.58 22.73
C HIS A 310 14.34 -3.75 23.41
N PHE A 311 14.10 -2.45 23.61
CA PHE A 311 15.05 -1.60 24.31
C PHE A 311 15.15 -1.95 25.80
N ARG A 312 14.03 -2.20 26.48
CA ARG A 312 14.03 -2.58 27.89
C ARG A 312 14.85 -3.84 28.13
N ASP A 313 14.69 -4.84 27.28
CA ASP A 313 15.37 -6.13 27.41
C ASP A 313 16.85 -6.00 26.97
N GLY A 314 17.12 -5.29 25.88
CA GLY A 314 18.48 -5.08 25.36
C GLY A 314 19.35 -4.16 26.21
N LEU A 315 18.75 -3.21 26.93
CA LEU A 315 19.44 -2.25 27.79
C LEU A 315 19.55 -2.69 29.25
N PHE A 316 19.04 -3.88 29.61
CA PHE A 316 18.96 -4.34 30.99
C PHE A 316 20.22 -4.05 31.81
N HIS A 317 21.38 -4.53 31.35
CA HIS A 317 22.64 -4.32 32.07
C HIS A 317 23.10 -2.85 32.12
N ALA A 318 22.71 -2.01 31.16
CA ALA A 318 23.09 -0.61 31.12
C ALA A 318 22.40 0.20 32.23
N TYR A 319 21.15 -0.11 32.56
CA TYR A 319 20.40 0.61 33.60
C TYR A 319 20.32 -0.13 34.95
N THR A 320 20.69 -1.40 35.05
CA THR A 320 20.69 -2.14 36.34
C THR A 320 22.06 -2.23 37.01
N THR A 321 23.11 -1.62 36.46
CA THR A 321 24.44 -1.68 37.07
C THR A 321 24.46 -0.87 38.38
N SER A 322 24.70 -1.57 39.48
CA SER A 322 24.71 -1.01 40.85
C SER A 322 25.91 -0.12 41.12
N GLY A 323 25.74 0.89 41.99
CA GLY A 323 26.83 1.74 42.47
C GLY A 323 27.32 2.78 41.45
N GLN A 324 26.60 2.94 40.34
CA GLN A 324 26.81 4.03 39.39
C GLN A 324 25.98 5.25 39.78
N ALA A 325 26.60 6.42 39.71
CA ALA A 325 25.86 7.68 39.83
C ALA A 325 24.83 7.82 38.71
N GLY A 326 23.69 8.46 38.98
CA GLY A 326 22.56 8.48 38.05
C GLY A 326 22.88 9.12 36.70
N LEU A 327 23.76 10.12 36.67
CA LEU A 327 24.23 10.72 35.41
C LEU A 327 25.02 9.71 34.55
N VAL A 328 25.86 8.90 35.18
CA VAL A 328 26.65 7.87 34.47
C VAL A 328 25.71 6.80 33.93
N ARG A 329 24.76 6.34 34.73
CA ARG A 329 23.75 5.36 34.32
C ARG A 329 22.90 5.86 33.16
N LEU A 330 22.42 7.10 33.22
CA LEU A 330 21.71 7.76 32.12
C LEU A 330 22.54 7.74 30.84
N GLN A 331 23.80 8.20 30.91
CA GLN A 331 24.71 8.23 29.76
C GLN A 331 24.98 6.84 29.18
N SER A 332 25.25 5.85 30.04
CA SER A 332 25.46 4.45 29.62
C SER A 332 24.23 3.87 28.95
N THR A 333 23.04 4.13 29.48
CA THR A 333 21.76 3.67 28.90
C THR A 333 21.54 4.28 27.53
N VAL A 334 21.76 5.59 27.36
CA VAL A 334 21.62 6.29 26.07
C VAL A 334 22.66 5.81 25.04
N LEU A 335 23.93 5.67 25.42
CA LEU A 335 24.97 5.20 24.50
C LEU A 335 24.71 3.76 24.04
N ALA A 336 24.25 2.90 24.95
CA ALA A 336 23.84 1.54 24.61
C ALA A 336 22.61 1.53 23.68
N SER A 337 21.64 2.43 23.89
CA SER A 337 20.43 2.53 23.06
C SER A 337 20.74 2.94 21.62
N GLN A 338 21.70 3.85 21.43
CA GLN A 338 22.16 4.27 20.10
C GLN A 338 22.81 3.11 19.33
N SER A 339 23.47 2.19 20.03
CA SER A 339 24.21 1.07 19.45
C SER A 339 23.39 -0.23 19.30
N LEU A 340 22.21 -0.28 19.92
CA LEU A 340 21.35 -1.46 19.93
C LEU A 340 20.90 -1.83 18.51
N GLN A 341 21.06 -3.10 18.15
CA GLN A 341 20.62 -3.63 16.87
C GLN A 341 19.17 -4.09 16.98
N LEU A 342 18.28 -3.54 16.14
CA LEU A 342 16.84 -3.82 16.20
C LEU A 342 16.42 -5.06 15.39
N GLY A 343 17.37 -5.70 14.69
CA GLY A 343 17.15 -7.02 14.08
C GLY A 343 16.02 -7.06 13.05
N GLY A 344 15.79 -5.98 12.31
CA GLY A 344 14.70 -5.91 11.33
C GLY A 344 13.32 -5.57 11.93
N HIS A 345 13.29 -4.98 13.13
CA HIS A 345 12.07 -4.41 13.69
C HIS A 345 11.41 -3.43 12.70
N VAL A 346 10.08 -3.41 12.65
CA VAL A 346 9.32 -2.66 11.65
C VAL A 346 9.58 -1.14 11.70
N LEU A 347 9.90 -0.61 12.88
CA LEU A 347 10.27 0.81 13.08
C LEU A 347 11.77 1.11 12.87
N ASP A 348 12.63 0.13 12.59
CA ASP A 348 14.09 0.32 12.53
C ASP A 348 14.48 1.36 11.47
N LEU A 349 13.82 1.33 10.29
CA LEU A 349 14.04 2.30 9.21
C LEU A 349 13.64 3.74 9.57
N HIS A 350 12.80 3.91 10.60
CA HIS A 350 12.28 5.21 11.03
C HIS A 350 12.92 5.70 12.35
N ALA A 351 13.62 4.83 13.07
CA ALA A 351 14.22 5.11 14.37
C ALA A 351 15.58 5.79 14.23
N THR A 352 15.57 7.12 14.23
CA THR A 352 16.78 7.95 14.23
C THR A 352 17.53 7.83 15.56
N PRO A 353 18.81 8.25 15.64
CA PRO A 353 19.54 8.28 16.91
C PRO A 353 18.83 9.06 18.02
N ASN A 354 18.08 10.11 17.67
CA ASN A 354 17.30 10.89 18.64
C ASN A 354 16.13 10.09 19.21
N ASP A 355 15.46 9.29 18.37
CA ASP A 355 14.34 8.45 18.82
C ASP A 355 14.84 7.34 19.73
N ARG A 356 15.99 6.73 19.41
CA ARG A 356 16.62 5.70 20.24
C ARG A 356 17.01 6.23 21.62
N GLU A 357 17.45 7.48 21.72
CA GLU A 357 17.66 8.17 22.99
C GLU A 357 16.33 8.47 23.69
N GLY A 358 15.34 8.95 22.95
CA GLY A 358 13.99 9.25 23.45
C GLY A 358 13.28 8.04 24.03
N VAL A 359 13.45 6.86 23.44
CA VAL A 359 12.93 5.58 23.96
C VAL A 359 13.40 5.33 25.39
N CYS A 360 14.65 5.66 25.74
CA CYS A 360 15.13 5.56 27.11
C CYS A 360 14.35 6.48 28.07
N HIS A 361 13.98 7.67 27.61
CA HIS A 361 13.17 8.60 28.38
C HIS A 361 11.72 8.13 28.51
N HIS A 362 11.15 7.49 27.48
CA HIS A 362 9.84 6.83 27.58
C HIS A 362 9.85 5.69 28.62
N LEU A 363 10.88 4.84 28.60
CA LEU A 363 11.04 3.77 29.59
C LEU A 363 11.23 4.32 31.02
N ALA A 364 11.86 5.50 31.18
CA ALA A 364 11.90 6.17 32.48
C ALA A 364 10.53 6.78 32.85
N ASN A 365 9.76 7.24 31.87
CA ASN A 365 8.45 7.82 32.06
C ASN A 365 7.38 6.78 32.44
N ASP A 366 7.40 5.61 31.82
CA ASP A 366 6.50 4.48 32.16
C ASP A 366 6.94 3.74 33.43
N GLY A 367 8.19 3.93 33.86
CA GLY A 367 8.75 3.37 35.08
C GLY A 367 9.53 2.08 34.93
N SER A 368 9.77 1.64 33.71
CA SER A 368 10.61 0.47 33.40
C SER A 368 12.08 0.71 33.76
N ILE A 369 12.54 1.97 33.75
CA ILE A 369 13.92 2.36 34.07
C ILE A 369 13.94 3.41 35.18
N GLU A 370 14.86 3.26 36.13
CA GLU A 370 15.21 4.27 37.14
C GLU A 370 16.70 4.64 37.04
N TRP A 371 17.02 5.93 36.87
CA TRP A 371 18.43 6.36 36.75
C TRP A 371 19.14 6.57 38.07
N CYS A 372 18.45 7.05 39.10
CA CYS A 372 19.01 7.21 40.45
C CYS A 372 18.58 6.04 41.33
N GLU A 373 19.49 5.54 42.18
CA GLU A 373 19.12 4.63 43.27
C GLU A 373 18.37 5.42 44.36
N LYS A 374 17.38 4.78 44.99
CA LYS A 374 16.61 5.39 46.09
C LYS A 374 17.28 5.19 47.44
#